data_AF-A0AAV2HKK8-F1
#
_entry.id   AF-A0AAV2HKK8-F1
#
_cell.length_a   1.000
_cell.length_b   1.000
_cell.length_c   1.000
_cell.angle_alpha   90.00
_cell.angle_beta   90.00
_cell.angle_gamma   90.00
#
_symmetry.space_group_name_H-M   'P 1'
#
loop_
_entity.id
_entity.type
_entity.pdbx_description
1 polymer ?
#
loop_
_entity_poly.entity_id
_entity_poly.type
_entity_poly.pdbx_seq_one_letter_code
_entity_poly.pdbx_strand_id
1 'polypeptide(L)' 'SHCPPTTTTFNHKLLFYSPIKAGDVSWNWETFLVGKHGRVIKRAGPTIDPASLAVDIETELTRV' A
#
# COMPACT_ATOMS: atom_id res chain seq x y z
N SER A 1 14.87 -1.12 0.95
CA SER A 1 13.85 -1.53 -0.04
C SER A 1 12.55 -0.83 0.31
N HIS A 2 12.11 0.09 -0.53
CA HIS A 2 10.80 0.74 -0.42
C HIS A 2 9.82 -0.02 -1.33
N CYS A 3 8.62 -0.37 -0.84
CA CYS A 3 7.57 -0.88 -1.71
C CYS A 3 7.18 0.21 -2.72
N PRO A 4 7.15 -0.10 -4.03
CA PRO A 4 6.79 0.89 -5.03
C PRO A 4 5.33 1.37 -4.82
N PRO A 5 5.00 2.61 -5.21
CA PRO A 5 3.63 3.10 -5.22
C PRO A 5 2.71 2.23 -6.09
N THR A 6 1.42 2.16 -5.74
CA THR A 6 0.42 1.39 -6.50
C THR A 6 0.03 2.07 -7.82
N THR A 7 0.21 3.40 -7.87
CA THR A 7 0.16 4.23 -9.08
C THR A 7 1.07 5.43 -8.87
N THR A 8 1.58 6.00 -9.96
CA THR A 8 2.33 7.26 -9.96
C THR A 8 1.58 8.39 -10.64
N THR A 9 0.40 8.10 -11.21
CA THR A 9 -0.41 9.06 -11.96
C THR A 9 -1.63 9.45 -11.14
N PHE A 10 -1.81 10.75 -10.93
CA PHE A 10 -2.86 11.33 -10.11
C PHE A 10 -3.63 12.39 -10.91
N ASN A 11 -4.95 12.46 -10.74
CA ASN A 11 -5.76 13.52 -11.34
C ASN A 11 -5.87 14.70 -10.37
N HIS A 12 -5.09 15.75 -10.64
CA HIS A 12 -5.00 16.92 -9.76
C HIS A 12 -6.33 17.68 -9.59
N LYS A 13 -7.32 17.48 -10.49
CA LYS A 13 -8.64 18.11 -10.39
C LYS A 13 -9.58 17.40 -9.43
N LEU A 14 -9.30 16.14 -9.11
CA LEU A 14 -10.15 15.29 -8.26
C LEU A 14 -9.57 15.09 -6.85
N LEU A 15 -8.37 15.62 -6.60
CA LEU A 15 -7.66 15.47 -5.34
C LEU A 15 -7.66 16.80 -4.58
N PHE A 16 -8.05 16.74 -3.32
CA PHE A 16 -8.26 17.91 -2.47
C PHE A 16 -7.05 18.18 -1.56
N TYR A 17 -5.83 17.95 -2.05
CA TYR A 17 -4.59 18.15 -1.29
C TYR A 17 -3.43 18.60 -2.18
N SER A 18 -2.39 19.19 -1.56
CA SER A 18 -1.17 19.67 -2.22
C SER A 18 0.01 19.65 -1.23
N PRO A 19 1.26 19.38 -1.65
CA PRO A 19 1.66 18.99 -3.01
C PRO A 19 1.34 17.53 -3.31
N ILE A 20 1.15 17.22 -4.60
CA ILE A 20 0.98 15.85 -5.09
C ILE A 20 2.35 15.26 -5.43
N LYS A 21 2.63 14.06 -4.93
CA LYS A 21 3.89 13.32 -5.10
C LYS A 21 3.59 11.91 -5.59
N ALA A 22 4.53 11.33 -6.32
CA ALA A 22 4.41 9.97 -6.86
C ALA A 22 4.22 8.88 -5.77
N GLY A 23 4.60 9.17 -4.52
CA GLY A 23 4.47 8.24 -3.39
C GLY A 23 3.15 8.30 -2.64
N ASP A 24 2.26 9.25 -2.98
CA ASP A 24 1.04 9.52 -2.22
C ASP A 24 0.07 8.34 -2.24
N VAL A 25 -0.86 8.35 -1.29
CA VAL A 25 -1.93 7.35 -1.23
C VAL A 25 -2.88 7.56 -2.41
N SER A 26 -3.09 6.50 -3.18
CA SER A 26 -3.79 6.54 -4.46
C SER A 26 -5.29 6.69 -4.32
N TRP A 27 -5.89 6.00 -3.34
CA TRP A 27 -7.31 6.11 -3.02
C TRP A 27 -7.63 5.51 -1.65
N ASN A 28 -8.89 5.62 -1.25
CA ASN A 28 -9.45 4.91 -0.11
C ASN A 28 -9.16 3.40 -0.22
N TRP A 29 -8.82 2.78 0.90
CA TRP A 29 -8.48 1.35 1.04
C TRP A 29 -7.13 0.90 0.46
N GLU A 30 -6.25 1.81 0.04
CA GLU A 30 -4.86 1.44 -0.15
C GLU A 30 -4.26 0.94 1.17
N THR A 31 -3.65 -0.25 1.15
CA THR A 31 -3.29 -0.98 2.37
C THR A 31 -1.79 -1.23 2.44
N PHE A 32 -1.21 -1.06 3.63
CA PHE A 32 0.20 -1.33 3.90
C PHE A 32 0.30 -2.49 4.88
N LEU A 33 1.03 -3.53 4.50
CA LEU A 33 1.40 -4.60 5.42
C LEU A 33 2.76 -4.28 6.04
N VAL A 34 2.79 -4.27 7.38
CA VAL A 34 3.99 -3.98 8.17
C VAL A 34 4.38 -5.24 8.94
N GLY A 35 5.62 -5.70 8.74
CA GLY A 35 6.14 -6.88 9.41
C GLY A 35 6.54 -6.62 10.87
N LYS A 36 6.82 -7.68 11.62
CA LYS A 36 7.17 -7.64 13.07
C LYS A 36 8.36 -6.72 13.44
N HIS A 37 9.22 -6.41 12.48
CA HIS A 37 10.37 -5.51 12.66
C HIS A 37 10.05 -4.04 12.29
N GLY A 38 8.77 -3.69 12.12
CA GLY A 38 8.34 -2.33 11.78
C GLY A 38 8.63 -1.91 10.35
N ARG A 39 9.01 -2.84 9.47
CA ARG A 39 9.30 -2.56 8.05
C ARG A 39 8.06 -2.82 7.20
N VAL A 40 7.78 -1.91 6.26
CA VAL A 40 6.76 -2.13 5.22
C VAL A 40 7.26 -3.23 4.29
N ILE A 41 6.42 -4.24 4.09
CA ILE A 41 6.75 -5.44 3.31
C ILE A 41 5.86 -5.57 2.06
N LYS A 42 4.65 -5.01 2.11
CA LYS A 42 3.74 -4.93 0.96
C LYS A 42 2.96 -3.63 0.99
N ARG A 43 2.68 -3.11 -0.20
CA ARG A 43 1.76 -2.00 -0.46
C ARG A 43 0.75 -2.50 -1.49
N ALA A 44 -0.52 -2.59 -1.12
CA ALA A 44 -1.59 -3.15 -1.95
C ALA A 44 -2.54 -2.04 -2.40
N GLY A 45 -2.94 -2.10 -3.67
CA GLY A 45 -3.82 -1.11 -4.29
C GLY A 45 -5.24 -1.12 -3.70
N PRO A 46 -6.01 -0.04 -3.93
CA PRO A 46 -7.32 0.17 -3.31
C PRO A 46 -8.40 -0.82 -3.77
N THR A 47 -8.20 -1.49 -4.92
CA THR A 47 -9.14 -2.46 -5.49
C THR A 47 -8.73 -3.92 -5.23
N ILE A 48 -7.72 -4.15 -4.39
CA ILE A 48 -7.31 -5.49 -4.00
C ILE A 48 -8.47 -6.18 -3.27
N ASP A 49 -8.68 -7.48 -3.53
CA ASP A 49 -9.55 -8.29 -2.67
C ASP A 49 -8.89 -8.44 -1.29
N PRO A 50 -9.50 -7.97 -0.18
CA PRO A 50 -8.90 -8.10 1.15
C PRO A 50 -8.63 -9.54 1.55
N ALA A 51 -9.44 -10.51 1.12
CA ALA A 51 -9.23 -11.92 1.43
C ALA A 51 -7.92 -12.45 0.83
N SER A 52 -7.51 -11.92 -0.33
CA SER A 52 -6.25 -12.28 -0.96
C SER A 52 -5.01 -11.85 -0.17
N LEU A 53 -5.14 -10.91 0.78
CA LEU A 53 -4.03 -10.47 1.64
C LEU A 53 -3.75 -11.43 2.81
N ALA A 54 -4.66 -12.37 3.10
CA ALA A 54 -4.49 -13.34 4.19
C ALA A 54 -3.20 -14.15 4.03
N VAL A 55 -2.86 -14.56 2.80
CA VAL A 55 -1.62 -15.30 2.52
C VAL A 55 -0.37 -14.51 2.84
N ASP A 56 -0.37 -13.19 2.59
CA ASP A 56 0.76 -12.33 2.93
C ASP A 56 0.90 -12.19 4.45
N ILE A 57 -0.23 -12.10 5.17
CA ILE A 57 -0.25 -12.00 6.63
C ILE A 57 0.29 -13.29 7.26
N GLU A 58 -0.21 -14.46 6.83
CA GLU A 58 0.22 -15.77 7.34
C GLU A 58 1.72 -16.03 7.08
N THR A 59 2.20 -15.63 5.90
CA THR A 59 3.63 -15.71 5.56
C THR A 59 4.49 -14.91 6.53
N GLU A 60 4.00 -13.76 7.00
CA GLU A 60 4.77 -12.86 7.86
C GLU A 60 4.69 -13.23 9.33
N LEU A 61 3.60 -13.88 9.75
CA LEU A 61 3.50 -14.49 11.09
C LEU A 61 4.50 -15.63 11.28
N THR A 62 4.84 -16.34 10.21
CA THR A 62 5.77 -17.49 10.25
C THR A 62 7.22 -17.13 9.92
N ARG A 63 7.49 -15.89 9.50
CA ARG A 63 8.84 -15.39 9.20
C ARG A 63 9.68 -15.31 10.49
N VAL A 64 10.77 -16.08 10.56
CA VAL A 64 11.73 -16.12 11.70
C VAL A 64 12.64 -14.90 11.69
#